data_AF-A0A3D1PAH6-F1
#
_entry.id   AF-A0A3D1PAH6-F1
#
_cell.length_a   1.000
_cell.length_b   1.000
_cell.length_c   1.000
_cell.angle_alpha   90.00
_cell.angle_beta   90.00
_cell.angle_gamma   90.00
#
_symmetry.space_group_name_H-M   'P 1'
#
loop_
_entity.id
_entity.type
_entity.pdbx_description
1 polymer ?
#
loop_
_entity_poly.entity_id
_entity_poly.type
_entity_poly.pdbx_seq_one_letter_code
_entity_poly.pdbx_strand_id
1 'polypeptide(L)'
;MTSAAELPAAAGSNFILRDTNGNAKPDPLKTATGVYVTVHGHFYQPPRENPYLDAIERQPSAEPFHDWNERIHHECYRPNAFARILNDRGEVVGIANNYEYFSFNIGATLMSWLERYDVEVYQRILEADRKSGDRLNGHGNAIAQVYNHIIMPLANERDKYTQIRWGIEDFRSRFGRMPEGMWLAETAVDYATLEALVQEGIRFIILAPSQAQRCRPIPSDDVPVTQWHEVGG
;
A
#
# COMPACT_ATOMS: atom_id res chain seq x y z
N MET A 1 -35.72 -15.92 13.27
CA MET A 1 -34.45 -16.35 12.64
C MET A 1 -33.68 -15.10 12.31
N THR A 2 -32.70 -14.78 13.15
CA THR A 2 -31.93 -13.53 13.16
C THR A 2 -30.93 -13.52 12.01
N SER A 3 -31.06 -12.51 11.15
CA SER A 3 -30.28 -12.28 9.94
C SER A 3 -28.86 -11.82 10.29
N ALA A 4 -27.85 -12.38 9.62
CA ALA A 4 -26.43 -12.01 9.75
C ALA A 4 -26.08 -10.66 9.08
N ALA A 5 -27.06 -9.77 8.89
CA ALA A 5 -26.94 -8.50 8.17
C ALA A 5 -26.91 -7.25 9.07
N GLU A 6 -26.72 -7.40 10.38
CA GLU A 6 -26.59 -6.28 11.32
C GLU A 6 -25.19 -6.25 11.96
N LEU A 7 -24.16 -6.01 11.15
CA LEU A 7 -22.94 -5.40 11.67
C LEU A 7 -22.79 -4.04 11.01
N PRO A 8 -23.02 -2.93 11.73
CA PRO A 8 -22.78 -1.62 11.16
C PRO A 8 -21.29 -1.49 10.86
N ALA A 9 -20.97 -0.98 9.67
CA ALA A 9 -19.66 -0.40 9.42
C ALA A 9 -19.47 0.70 10.48
N ALA A 10 -18.67 0.41 11.51
CA ALA A 10 -18.48 1.31 12.64
C ALA A 10 -17.72 2.54 12.14
N ALA A 11 -18.48 3.61 11.88
CA ALA A 11 -17.96 4.94 11.76
C ALA A 11 -17.22 5.30 13.05
N GLY A 12 -16.02 5.87 12.89
CA GLY A 12 -15.14 6.29 13.97
C GLY A 12 -15.89 6.99 15.10
N SER A 13 -15.96 6.31 16.24
CA SER A 13 -16.32 6.88 17.50
C SER A 13 -15.55 6.09 18.56
N ASN A 14 -14.83 6.81 19.42
CA ASN A 14 -14.10 6.26 20.57
C ASN A 14 -15.07 5.64 21.58
N PHE A 15 -15.67 4.51 21.22
CA PHE A 15 -16.35 3.63 22.16
C PHE A 15 -15.31 2.66 22.70
N ILE A 16 -15.06 2.75 24.01
CA ILE A 16 -14.42 1.65 24.74
C ILE A 16 -15.35 0.45 24.57
N LEU A 17 -15.02 -0.44 23.64
CA LEU A 17 -15.73 -1.69 23.43
C LEU A 17 -15.61 -2.47 24.74
N ARG A 18 -16.71 -2.65 25.47
CA ARG A 18 -16.74 -3.48 26.67
C ARG A 18 -17.07 -4.92 26.28
N ASP A 19 -16.48 -5.90 26.97
CA ASP A 19 -16.89 -7.29 26.84
C ASP A 19 -18.24 -7.54 27.54
N THR A 20 -18.78 -8.76 27.42
CA THR A 20 -20.07 -9.15 28.03
C THR A 20 -20.08 -9.02 29.56
N ASN A 21 -18.90 -8.86 30.19
CA ASN A 21 -18.71 -8.72 31.62
C ASN A 21 -18.37 -7.27 32.03
N GLY A 22 -18.37 -6.32 31.09
CA GLY A 22 -18.11 -4.91 31.36
C GLY A 22 -16.64 -4.49 31.42
N ASN A 23 -15.69 -5.40 31.15
CA ASN A 23 -14.27 -5.06 31.08
C ASN A 23 -13.95 -4.34 29.76
N ALA A 24 -12.99 -3.41 29.80
CA ALA A 24 -12.48 -2.78 28.58
C ALA A 24 -11.86 -3.86 27.68
N LYS A 25 -12.37 -4.02 26.46
CA LYS A 25 -11.70 -4.87 25.47
C LYS A 25 -10.35 -4.23 25.13
N PRO A 26 -9.29 -5.05 25.02
CA PRO A 26 -8.02 -4.55 24.54
C PRO A 26 -8.22 -3.93 23.15
N ASP A 27 -7.63 -2.75 22.95
CA ASP A 27 -7.58 -2.12 21.63
C ASP A 27 -6.78 -3.04 20.70
N PRO A 28 -7.40 -3.62 19.66
CA PRO A 28 -6.73 -4.58 18.78
C PRO A 28 -5.60 -3.95 17.97
N LEU A 29 -5.48 -2.61 17.95
CA LEU A 29 -4.35 -1.89 17.37
C LEU A 29 -3.16 -1.78 18.33
N LYS A 30 -3.37 -1.98 19.64
CA LYS A 30 -2.33 -1.89 20.67
C LYS A 30 -1.96 -3.25 21.25
N THR A 31 -2.88 -4.20 21.22
CA THR A 31 -2.65 -5.54 21.77
C THR A 31 -3.14 -6.57 20.77
N ALA A 32 -2.20 -7.39 20.30
CA ALA A 32 -2.50 -8.48 19.38
C ALA A 32 -3.47 -9.48 20.04
N THR A 33 -4.65 -9.66 19.45
CA THR A 33 -5.63 -10.67 19.92
C THR A 33 -5.62 -11.94 19.05
N GLY A 34 -4.70 -12.04 18.08
CA GLY A 34 -4.61 -13.16 17.14
C GLY A 34 -3.47 -12.99 16.13
N VAL A 35 -3.52 -13.76 15.05
CA VAL A 35 -2.58 -13.67 13.93
C VAL A 35 -3.02 -12.53 13.00
N TYR A 36 -2.09 -11.64 12.67
CA TYR A 36 -2.31 -10.59 11.69
C TYR A 36 -1.75 -11.05 10.34
N VAL A 37 -2.57 -10.91 9.29
CA VAL A 37 -2.16 -11.16 7.92
C VAL A 37 -2.21 -9.85 7.16
N THR A 38 -1.11 -9.51 6.50
CA THR A 38 -1.03 -8.34 5.61
C THR A 38 -0.84 -8.82 4.19
N VAL A 39 -1.67 -8.31 3.29
CA VAL A 39 -1.47 -8.40 1.85
C VAL A 39 -0.88 -7.07 1.38
N HIS A 40 0.14 -7.13 0.54
CA HIS A 40 0.71 -5.94 -0.10
C HIS A 40 0.50 -5.99 -1.61
N GLY A 41 -0.06 -4.93 -2.19
CA GLY A 41 -0.20 -4.78 -3.64
C GLY A 41 0.79 -3.78 -4.20
N HIS A 42 1.72 -4.27 -5.03
CA HIS A 42 2.65 -3.46 -5.79
C HIS A 42 2.08 -3.18 -7.19
N PHE A 43 1.78 -1.91 -7.50
CA PHE A 43 1.20 -1.51 -8.79
C PHE A 43 2.14 -0.56 -9.53
N TYR A 44 2.62 -1.01 -10.69
CA TYR A 44 3.52 -0.21 -11.53
C TYR A 44 3.24 -0.42 -13.01
N GLN A 45 3.39 0.65 -13.78
CA GLN A 45 3.42 0.64 -15.23
C GLN A 45 4.58 1.51 -15.70
N PRO A 46 5.51 1.02 -16.52
CA PRO A 46 6.52 1.87 -17.13
C PRO A 46 5.85 2.94 -18.02
N PRO A 47 6.52 4.07 -18.28
CA PRO A 47 6.07 5.02 -19.30
C PRO A 47 5.84 4.30 -20.63
N ARG A 48 4.69 4.56 -21.25
CA ARG A 48 4.31 3.98 -22.56
C ARG A 48 3.96 5.04 -23.59
N GLU A 49 3.92 6.29 -23.16
CA GLU A 49 3.62 7.45 -23.98
C GLU A 49 4.70 7.65 -25.03
N ASN A 50 4.27 7.94 -26.25
CA ASN A 50 5.17 8.40 -27.29
C ASN A 50 5.60 9.84 -26.94
N PRO A 51 6.91 10.12 -26.78
CA PRO A 51 7.39 11.42 -26.30
C PRO A 51 7.09 12.58 -27.26
N TYR A 52 6.75 12.30 -28.52
CA TYR A 52 6.33 13.33 -29.48
C TYR A 52 4.84 13.62 -29.44
N LEU A 53 4.02 12.64 -29.03
CA LEU A 53 2.57 12.74 -29.04
C LEU A 53 1.98 13.00 -27.66
N ASP A 54 2.76 12.78 -26.59
CA ASP A 54 2.31 12.74 -25.20
C ASP A 54 1.07 11.84 -25.01
N ALA A 55 1.03 10.74 -25.78
CA ALA A 55 -0.08 9.80 -25.82
C ALA A 55 0.45 8.37 -25.98
N ILE A 56 -0.24 7.41 -25.36
CA ILE A 56 0.01 5.98 -25.58
C ILE A 56 -0.56 5.61 -26.94
N GLU A 57 0.21 4.93 -27.76
CA GLU A 57 -0.27 4.42 -29.06
C GLU A 57 -1.09 3.14 -28.88
N ARG A 58 -1.97 2.85 -29.84
CA ARG A 58 -2.80 1.64 -29.79
C ARG A 58 -1.95 0.38 -29.75
N GLN A 59 -2.24 -0.54 -28.83
CA GLN A 59 -1.52 -1.80 -28.66
C GLN A 59 -2.45 -2.99 -28.95
N PRO A 60 -2.34 -3.66 -30.12
CA PRO A 60 -3.27 -4.71 -30.53
C PRO A 60 -3.40 -5.91 -29.57
N SER A 61 -2.39 -6.16 -28.73
CA SER A 61 -2.44 -7.23 -27.73
C SER A 61 -3.28 -6.89 -26.49
N ALA A 62 -3.73 -5.64 -26.36
CA ALA A 62 -4.58 -5.17 -25.27
C ALA A 62 -6.09 -5.23 -25.57
N GLU A 63 -6.49 -5.75 -26.74
CA GLU A 63 -7.91 -5.83 -27.11
C GLU A 63 -8.77 -6.50 -26.02
N PRO A 64 -9.98 -5.99 -25.74
CA PRO A 64 -10.71 -4.96 -26.50
C PRO A 64 -10.31 -3.50 -26.21
N PHE A 65 -9.30 -3.26 -25.36
CA PHE A 65 -8.90 -1.93 -24.91
C PHE A 65 -7.91 -1.27 -25.87
N HIS A 66 -7.75 0.05 -25.76
CA HIS A 66 -6.83 0.80 -26.61
C HIS A 66 -5.37 0.38 -26.38
N ASP A 67 -4.99 0.21 -25.11
CA ASP A 67 -3.63 -0.16 -24.71
C ASP A 67 -3.60 -0.92 -23.38
N TRP A 68 -2.41 -1.37 -22.97
CA TRP A 68 -2.23 -2.16 -21.75
C TRP A 68 -2.51 -1.39 -20.46
N ASN A 69 -2.37 -0.06 -20.43
CA ASN A 69 -2.73 0.71 -19.23
C ASN A 69 -4.25 0.65 -19.04
N GLU A 70 -5.04 0.88 -20.11
CA GLU A 70 -6.50 0.78 -20.05
C GLU A 70 -6.95 -0.63 -19.67
N ARG A 71 -6.40 -1.66 -20.31
CA ARG A 71 -6.79 -3.05 -20.02
C ARG A 71 -6.56 -3.40 -18.56
N ILE A 72 -5.36 -3.14 -18.04
CA ILE A 72 -5.02 -3.47 -16.65
C ILE A 72 -5.81 -2.59 -15.68
N HIS A 73 -6.12 -1.35 -16.04
CA HIS A 73 -7.03 -0.53 -15.25
C HIS A 73 -8.40 -1.16 -15.05
N HIS A 74 -9.02 -1.60 -16.14
CA HIS A 74 -10.35 -2.22 -16.10
C HIS A 74 -10.35 -3.61 -15.45
N GLU A 75 -9.24 -4.34 -15.51
CA GLU A 75 -9.11 -5.69 -14.95
C GLU A 75 -8.55 -5.70 -13.51
N CYS A 76 -7.86 -4.64 -13.07
CA CYS A 76 -7.13 -4.62 -11.78
C CYS A 76 -7.37 -3.36 -10.95
N TYR A 77 -7.02 -2.16 -11.44
CA TYR A 77 -7.00 -0.95 -10.61
C TYR A 77 -8.41 -0.50 -10.21
N ARG A 78 -9.31 -0.39 -11.19
CA ARG A 78 -10.72 -0.02 -10.94
C ARG A 78 -11.45 -1.09 -10.14
N PRO A 79 -11.33 -2.40 -10.44
CA PRO A 79 -11.94 -3.44 -9.60
C PRO A 79 -11.48 -3.44 -8.14
N ASN A 80 -10.24 -3.06 -7.83
CA ASN A 80 -9.81 -2.91 -6.44
C ASN A 80 -10.48 -1.71 -5.75
N ALA A 81 -10.69 -0.60 -6.46
CA ALA A 81 -11.42 0.56 -5.91
C ALA A 81 -12.93 0.31 -5.72
N PHE A 82 -13.50 -0.66 -6.45
CA PHE A 82 -14.93 -0.99 -6.48
C PHE A 82 -15.19 -2.50 -6.36
N ALA A 83 -14.49 -3.15 -5.44
CA ALA A 83 -14.57 -4.60 -5.24
C ALA A 83 -15.99 -5.00 -4.81
N ARG A 84 -16.62 -5.88 -5.59
CA ARG A 84 -17.99 -6.35 -5.32
C ARG A 84 -17.95 -7.46 -4.28
N ILE A 85 -18.74 -7.30 -3.21
CA ILE A 85 -19.00 -8.35 -2.24
C ILE A 85 -20.25 -9.08 -2.71
N LEU A 86 -20.14 -10.40 -2.90
CA LEU A 86 -21.22 -11.26 -3.37
C LEU A 86 -21.75 -12.12 -2.22
N ASN A 87 -23.05 -12.40 -2.22
CA ASN A 87 -23.63 -13.42 -1.34
C ASN A 87 -23.52 -14.84 -1.97
N ASP A 88 -24.02 -15.85 -1.26
CA ASP A 88 -24.01 -17.26 -1.70
C ASP A 88 -24.79 -17.52 -3.01
N ARG A 89 -25.57 -16.54 -3.47
CA ARG A 89 -26.33 -16.59 -4.73
C ARG A 89 -25.65 -15.83 -5.87
N GLY A 90 -24.48 -15.22 -5.62
CA GLY A 90 -23.76 -14.40 -6.59
C GLY A 90 -24.31 -12.98 -6.75
N GLU A 91 -25.20 -12.54 -5.87
CA GLU A 91 -25.79 -11.20 -5.92
C GLU A 91 -24.87 -10.20 -5.20
N VAL A 92 -24.74 -8.99 -5.75
CA VAL A 92 -23.93 -7.92 -5.13
C VAL A 92 -24.65 -7.41 -3.89
N VAL A 93 -24.04 -7.62 -2.72
CA VAL A 93 -24.54 -7.13 -1.42
C VAL A 93 -23.75 -5.93 -0.89
N GLY A 94 -22.62 -5.60 -1.53
CA GLY A 94 -21.81 -4.45 -1.16
C GLY A 94 -20.72 -4.15 -2.18
N ILE A 95 -20.15 -2.95 -2.07
CA ILE A 95 -18.97 -2.54 -2.80
C ILE A 95 -17.95 -2.04 -1.77
N ALA A 96 -16.79 -2.66 -1.75
CA ALA A 96 -15.66 -2.28 -0.91
C ALA A 96 -14.57 -1.61 -1.77
N ASN A 97 -13.78 -0.77 -1.13
CA ASN A 97 -12.53 -0.28 -1.69
C ASN A 97 -11.40 -1.08 -1.06
N ASN A 98 -10.80 -2.03 -1.79
CA ASN A 98 -9.78 -2.90 -1.23
C ASN A 98 -8.60 -2.09 -0.69
N TYR A 99 -8.21 -0.99 -1.34
CA TYR A 99 -7.10 -0.14 -0.92
C TYR A 99 -7.25 0.37 0.54
N GLU A 100 -8.49 0.45 1.07
CA GLU A 100 -8.75 0.82 2.46
C GLU A 100 -8.29 -0.26 3.46
N TYR A 101 -8.01 -1.49 3.00
CA TYR A 101 -7.83 -2.68 3.85
C TYR A 101 -6.55 -3.48 3.61
N PHE A 102 -5.82 -3.26 2.52
CA PHE A 102 -4.51 -3.88 2.29
C PHE A 102 -3.43 -2.81 2.08
N SER A 103 -2.17 -3.12 2.39
CA SER A 103 -1.05 -2.20 2.15
C SER A 103 -0.76 -2.10 0.66
N PHE A 104 -0.41 -0.91 0.14
CA PHE A 104 -0.15 -0.79 -1.29
C PHE A 104 0.88 0.28 -1.62
N ASN A 105 1.46 0.18 -2.81
CA ASN A 105 2.17 1.27 -3.45
C ASN A 105 1.73 1.37 -4.91
N ILE A 106 1.68 2.60 -5.45
CA ILE A 106 1.41 2.84 -6.87
C ILE A 106 2.51 3.75 -7.41
N GLY A 107 3.14 3.35 -8.51
CA GLY A 107 4.21 4.13 -9.14
C GLY A 107 3.74 5.48 -9.70
N ALA A 108 4.64 6.47 -9.72
CA ALA A 108 4.33 7.86 -10.12
C ALA A 108 3.76 7.98 -11.55
N THR A 109 4.28 7.18 -12.48
CA THR A 109 3.81 7.11 -13.87
C THR A 109 2.34 6.67 -13.93
N LEU A 110 2.00 5.61 -13.20
CA LEU A 110 0.63 5.09 -13.14
C LEU A 110 -0.31 6.06 -12.41
N MET A 111 0.11 6.68 -11.30
CA MET A 111 -0.70 7.68 -10.62
C MET A 111 -1.00 8.89 -11.51
N SER A 112 -0.01 9.39 -12.25
CA SER A 112 -0.18 10.50 -13.19
C SER A 112 -1.09 10.14 -14.37
N TRP A 113 -1.03 8.89 -14.84
CA TRP A 113 -1.95 8.40 -15.86
C TRP A 113 -3.38 8.28 -15.32
N LEU A 114 -3.58 7.69 -14.12
CA LEU A 114 -4.90 7.55 -13.49
C LEU A 114 -5.57 8.91 -13.23
N GLU A 115 -4.80 9.90 -12.78
CA GLU A 115 -5.29 11.26 -12.53
C GLU A 115 -5.93 11.90 -13.78
N ARG A 116 -5.38 11.61 -14.96
CA ARG A 116 -5.90 12.10 -16.25
C ARG A 116 -6.99 11.21 -16.83
N TYR A 117 -6.84 9.89 -16.73
CA TYR A 117 -7.70 8.90 -17.39
C TYR A 117 -8.98 8.60 -16.62
N ASP A 118 -8.89 8.37 -15.30
CA ASP A 118 -10.01 7.99 -14.44
C ASP A 118 -9.85 8.62 -13.06
N VAL A 119 -10.19 9.92 -12.99
CA VAL A 119 -10.10 10.73 -11.76
C VAL A 119 -10.90 10.13 -10.60
N GLU A 120 -11.97 9.38 -10.87
CA GLU A 120 -12.77 8.73 -9.83
C GLU A 120 -11.94 7.64 -9.11
N VAL A 121 -11.27 6.76 -9.87
CA VAL A 121 -10.39 5.74 -9.29
C VAL A 121 -9.21 6.38 -8.58
N TYR A 122 -8.60 7.41 -9.17
CA TYR A 122 -7.53 8.18 -8.55
C TYR A 122 -7.93 8.71 -7.17
N GLN A 123 -9.07 9.41 -7.08
CA GLN A 123 -9.56 9.97 -5.81
C GLN A 123 -9.91 8.87 -4.79
N ARG A 124 -10.44 7.73 -5.23
CA ARG A 124 -10.72 6.59 -4.34
C ARG A 124 -9.46 5.95 -3.76
N ILE A 125 -8.34 5.98 -4.47
CA ILE A 125 -7.05 5.50 -3.96
C ILE A 125 -6.54 6.45 -2.86
N LEU A 126 -6.61 7.78 -3.08
CA LEU A 126 -6.19 8.77 -2.08
C LEU A 126 -7.07 8.70 -0.82
N GLU A 127 -8.39 8.63 -1.02
CA GLU A 127 -9.35 8.50 0.06
C GLU A 127 -9.18 7.19 0.84
N ALA A 128 -8.76 6.12 0.16
CA ALA A 128 -8.50 4.85 0.82
C ALA A 128 -7.38 4.94 1.86
N ASP A 129 -6.28 5.61 1.50
CA ASP A 129 -5.18 5.86 2.41
C ASP A 129 -5.62 6.70 3.61
N ARG A 130 -6.38 7.78 3.36
CA ARG A 130 -6.91 8.66 4.41
C ARG A 130 -7.79 7.88 5.40
N LYS A 131 -8.75 7.11 4.90
CA LYS A 131 -9.63 6.27 5.74
C LYS A 131 -8.89 5.18 6.48
N SER A 132 -7.88 4.56 5.84
CA SER A 132 -7.03 3.60 6.54
C SER A 132 -6.26 4.26 7.67
N GLY A 133 -5.76 5.49 7.48
CA GLY A 133 -5.11 6.28 8.51
C GLY A 133 -6.06 6.57 9.68
N ASP A 134 -7.29 6.99 9.40
CA ASP A 134 -8.33 7.20 10.43
C ASP A 134 -8.58 5.90 11.24
N ARG A 135 -8.57 4.74 10.56
CA ARG A 135 -8.83 3.42 11.16
C ARG A 135 -7.63 2.83 11.90
N LEU A 136 -6.41 3.20 11.52
CA LEU A 136 -5.16 2.59 11.98
C LEU A 136 -4.29 3.59 12.75
N ASN A 137 -4.90 4.45 13.58
CA ASN A 137 -4.19 5.39 14.47
C ASN A 137 -3.20 6.32 13.74
N GLY A 138 -3.56 6.78 12.55
CA GLY A 138 -2.74 7.67 11.72
C GLY A 138 -1.85 6.96 10.70
N HIS A 139 -1.81 5.62 10.70
CA HIS A 139 -1.02 4.83 9.76
C HIS A 139 -1.81 4.50 8.49
N GLY A 140 -1.58 5.25 7.42
CA GLY A 140 -2.19 4.95 6.12
C GLY A 140 -1.59 3.70 5.45
N ASN A 141 -2.39 2.98 4.67
CA ASN A 141 -2.00 1.77 3.97
C ASN A 141 -1.03 2.00 2.80
N ALA A 142 -1.03 3.21 2.23
CA ALA A 142 -0.16 3.57 1.13
C ALA A 142 1.28 3.76 1.62
N ILE A 143 2.23 3.22 0.87
CA ILE A 143 3.66 3.49 1.02
C ILE A 143 4.21 4.10 -0.26
N ALA A 144 5.33 4.81 -0.15
CA ALA A 144 6.00 5.38 -1.32
C ALA A 144 6.67 4.29 -2.16
N GLN A 145 7.17 4.68 -3.34
CA GLN A 145 8.01 3.86 -4.19
C GLN A 145 9.23 4.67 -4.62
N VAL A 146 10.36 4.00 -4.85
CA VAL A 146 11.45 4.54 -5.67
C VAL A 146 10.89 5.09 -6.99
N TYR A 147 11.16 6.36 -7.28
CA TYR A 147 10.42 7.16 -8.27
C TYR A 147 10.34 6.54 -9.67
N ASN A 148 11.48 6.15 -10.25
CA ASN A 148 11.58 5.57 -11.60
C ASN A 148 11.60 4.04 -11.59
N HIS A 149 11.31 3.39 -10.46
CA HIS A 149 11.34 1.93 -10.33
C HIS A 149 12.72 1.31 -10.71
N ILE A 150 13.82 1.97 -10.36
CA ILE A 150 15.16 1.44 -10.64
C ILE A 150 15.62 0.43 -9.59
N ILE A 151 16.54 -0.46 -9.99
CA ILE A 151 17.24 -1.37 -9.07
C ILE A 151 18.24 -0.55 -8.24
N MET A 152 17.84 -0.18 -7.03
CA MET A 152 18.59 0.73 -6.15
C MET A 152 20.04 0.31 -5.85
N PRO A 153 20.37 -0.99 -5.69
CA PRO A 153 21.76 -1.42 -5.52
C PRO A 153 22.70 -1.09 -6.70
N LEU A 154 22.15 -0.88 -7.90
CA LEU A 154 22.95 -0.54 -9.09
C LEU A 154 23.11 0.99 -9.28
N ALA A 155 22.40 1.80 -8.50
CA ALA A 155 22.48 3.24 -8.55
C ALA A 155 23.69 3.76 -7.77
N ASN A 156 24.31 4.84 -8.26
CA ASN A 156 25.28 5.59 -7.47
C ASN A 156 24.57 6.33 -6.30
N GLU A 157 25.36 6.83 -5.35
CA GLU A 157 24.85 7.51 -4.16
C GLU A 157 23.87 8.64 -4.49
N ARG A 158 24.26 9.55 -5.40
CA ARG A 158 23.42 10.69 -5.81
C ARG A 158 22.08 10.22 -6.35
N ASP A 159 22.07 9.18 -7.17
CA ASP A 159 20.85 8.65 -7.77
C ASP A 159 19.98 7.95 -6.73
N LYS A 160 20.56 7.23 -5.76
CA LYS A 160 19.78 6.66 -4.62
C LYS A 160 18.99 7.75 -3.90
N TYR A 161 19.63 8.84 -3.47
CA TYR A 161 18.93 9.97 -2.82
C TYR A 161 17.92 10.64 -3.74
N THR A 162 18.26 10.79 -5.03
CA THR A 162 17.34 11.38 -6.01
C THR A 162 16.05 10.56 -6.10
N GLN A 163 16.17 9.23 -6.23
CA GLN A 163 15.00 8.36 -6.33
C GLN A 163 14.14 8.36 -5.06
N ILE A 164 14.78 8.35 -3.89
CA ILE A 164 14.09 8.37 -2.60
C ILE A 164 13.35 9.69 -2.42
N ARG A 165 14.02 10.83 -2.64
CA ARG A 165 13.43 12.16 -2.45
C ARG A 165 12.29 12.44 -3.43
N TRP A 166 12.44 12.07 -4.70
CA TRP A 166 11.35 12.20 -5.67
C TRP A 166 10.19 11.25 -5.36
N GLY A 167 10.47 10.04 -4.88
CA GLY A 167 9.43 9.11 -4.41
C GLY A 167 8.65 9.64 -3.21
N ILE A 168 9.35 10.28 -2.26
CA ILE A 168 8.74 10.95 -1.11
C ILE A 168 7.89 12.14 -1.58
N GLU A 169 8.41 12.98 -2.48
CA GLU A 169 7.69 14.18 -2.92
C GLU A 169 6.45 13.84 -3.75
N ASP A 170 6.53 12.88 -4.67
CA ASP A 170 5.35 12.38 -5.40
C ASP A 170 4.29 11.86 -4.42
N PHE A 171 4.71 11.06 -3.42
CA PHE A 171 3.81 10.58 -2.38
C PHE A 171 3.17 11.73 -1.59
N ARG A 172 3.97 12.69 -1.10
CA ARG A 172 3.48 13.83 -0.30
C ARG A 172 2.51 14.68 -1.08
N SER A 173 2.80 14.97 -2.35
CA SER A 173 1.97 15.81 -3.20
C SER A 173 0.57 15.23 -3.42
N ARG A 174 0.44 13.89 -3.38
CA ARG A 174 -0.81 13.16 -3.60
C ARG A 174 -1.55 12.83 -2.32
N PHE A 175 -0.85 12.24 -1.35
CA PHE A 175 -1.44 11.71 -0.11
C PHE A 175 -1.41 12.70 1.06
N GLY A 176 -0.70 13.83 0.94
CA GLY A 176 -0.70 14.90 1.95
C GLY A 176 0.03 14.57 3.25
N ARG A 177 0.80 13.47 3.30
CA ARG A 177 1.57 13.04 4.49
C ARG A 177 2.94 12.48 4.09
N MET A 178 3.82 12.31 5.07
CA MET A 178 5.08 11.57 4.86
C MET A 178 4.80 10.07 4.71
N PRO A 179 5.45 9.38 3.75
CA PRO A 179 5.41 7.93 3.68
C PRO A 179 6.21 7.33 4.83
N GLU A 180 5.66 6.30 5.50
CA GLU A 180 6.39 5.56 6.53
C GLU A 180 7.23 4.43 5.92
N GLY A 181 6.73 3.83 4.84
CA GLY A 181 7.41 2.78 4.11
C GLY A 181 7.78 3.20 2.69
N MET A 182 8.69 2.46 2.08
CA MET A 182 8.99 2.59 0.66
C MET A 182 9.15 1.21 -0.01
N TRP A 183 8.47 1.01 -1.13
CA TRP A 183 8.69 -0.14 -2.00
C TRP A 183 9.97 0.06 -2.82
N LEU A 184 10.92 -0.87 -2.68
CA LEU A 184 12.11 -0.97 -3.51
C LEU A 184 11.81 -1.87 -4.72
N ALA A 185 12.15 -1.41 -5.92
CA ALA A 185 11.92 -2.17 -7.15
C ALA A 185 12.54 -3.56 -7.04
N GLU A 186 11.73 -4.58 -7.33
CA GLU A 186 12.10 -6.00 -7.23
C GLU A 186 12.62 -6.42 -5.85
N THR A 187 12.24 -5.71 -4.79
CA THR A 187 12.77 -5.89 -3.41
C THR A 187 14.30 -5.75 -3.33
N ALA A 188 14.94 -5.15 -4.35
CA ALA A 188 16.38 -5.08 -4.44
C ALA A 188 16.96 -4.08 -3.43
N VAL A 189 17.81 -4.57 -2.54
CA VAL A 189 18.34 -3.79 -1.41
C VAL A 189 19.80 -4.14 -1.11
N ASP A 190 20.55 -3.15 -0.67
CA ASP A 190 21.90 -3.25 -0.12
C ASP A 190 22.03 -2.31 1.10
N TYR A 191 23.13 -2.41 1.85
CA TYR A 191 23.34 -1.56 3.04
C TYR A 191 23.36 -0.06 2.71
N ALA A 192 23.93 0.33 1.58
CA ALA A 192 23.96 1.73 1.15
C ALA A 192 22.54 2.28 0.86
N THR A 193 21.66 1.45 0.30
CA THR A 193 20.24 1.81 0.09
C THR A 193 19.52 1.96 1.43
N LEU A 194 19.74 1.05 2.37
CA LEU A 194 19.15 1.13 3.72
C LEU A 194 19.59 2.41 4.45
N GLU A 195 20.87 2.75 4.40
CA GLU A 195 21.41 3.97 5.00
C GLU A 195 20.75 5.22 4.41
N ALA A 196 20.66 5.31 3.07
CA ALA A 196 20.01 6.43 2.41
C ALA A 196 18.52 6.55 2.80
N LEU A 197 17.79 5.43 2.87
CA LEU A 197 16.38 5.42 3.29
C LEU A 197 16.19 5.93 4.72
N VAL A 198 17.03 5.48 5.66
CA VAL A 198 16.98 5.91 7.06
C VAL A 198 17.25 7.40 7.19
N GLN A 199 18.25 7.92 6.45
CA GLN A 199 18.57 9.35 6.46
C GLN A 199 17.44 10.23 5.91
N GLU A 200 16.65 9.71 4.96
CA GLU A 200 15.48 10.39 4.39
C GLU A 200 14.18 10.12 5.19
N GLY A 201 14.27 9.44 6.33
CA GLY A 201 13.17 9.25 7.27
C GLY A 201 12.20 8.12 6.95
N ILE A 202 12.55 7.22 6.02
CA ILE A 202 11.77 6.00 5.75
C ILE A 202 11.98 5.01 6.90
N ARG A 203 10.88 4.48 7.44
CA ARG A 203 10.87 3.63 8.64
C ARG A 203 10.94 2.15 8.31
N PHE A 204 10.37 1.73 7.19
CA PHE A 204 10.39 0.32 6.79
C PHE A 204 10.39 0.11 5.28
N ILE A 205 10.78 -1.08 4.87
CA ILE A 205 10.65 -1.60 3.51
C ILE A 205 10.08 -3.02 3.58
N ILE A 206 9.70 -3.58 2.44
CA ILE A 206 9.27 -4.97 2.32
C ILE A 206 10.41 -5.77 1.68
N LEU A 207 10.72 -6.91 2.29
CA LEU A 207 11.74 -7.85 1.83
C LEU A 207 11.10 -9.16 1.36
N ALA A 208 11.76 -9.84 0.43
CA ALA A 208 11.49 -11.24 0.16
C ALA A 208 11.98 -12.12 1.34
N PRO A 209 11.34 -13.28 1.61
CA PRO A 209 11.69 -14.13 2.74
C PRO A 209 13.17 -14.51 2.81
N SER A 210 13.81 -14.79 1.67
CA SER A 210 15.22 -15.18 1.59
C SER A 210 16.22 -14.05 1.89
N GLN A 211 15.76 -12.80 1.94
CA GLN A 211 16.63 -11.64 2.24
C GLN A 211 16.82 -11.40 3.73
N ALA A 212 16.02 -12.04 4.60
CA ALA A 212 16.11 -11.91 6.04
C ALA A 212 16.68 -13.19 6.67
N GLN A 213 17.81 -13.09 7.38
CA GLN A 213 18.35 -14.23 8.13
C GLN A 213 17.60 -14.43 9.46
N ARG A 214 17.30 -13.32 10.14
CA ARG A 214 16.68 -13.31 11.47
C ARG A 214 15.69 -12.17 11.60
N CYS A 215 14.64 -12.36 12.40
CA CYS A 215 13.72 -11.30 12.82
C CYS A 215 13.61 -11.24 14.35
N ARG A 216 13.07 -10.15 14.87
CA ARG A 216 12.75 -10.01 16.30
C ARG A 216 11.62 -8.99 16.49
N PRO A 217 10.88 -9.04 17.62
CA PRO A 217 10.00 -7.95 18.00
C PRO A 217 10.78 -6.63 18.12
N ILE A 218 10.16 -5.52 17.74
CA ILE A 218 10.75 -4.19 17.92
C ILE A 218 10.90 -3.94 19.44
N PRO A 219 12.11 -3.58 19.93
CA PRO A 219 12.29 -3.25 21.34
C PRO A 219 11.40 -2.09 21.79
N SER A 220 10.94 -2.13 23.05
CA SER A 220 10.24 -1.03 23.71
C SER A 220 11.04 -0.56 24.94
N ASP A 221 10.64 0.56 25.54
CA ASP A 221 11.27 1.04 26.78
C ASP A 221 11.15 0.01 27.93
N ASP A 222 10.04 -0.73 27.96
CA ASP A 222 9.79 -1.79 28.95
C ASP A 222 10.58 -3.07 28.64
N VAL A 223 10.83 -3.36 27.35
CA VAL A 223 11.56 -4.55 26.88
C VAL A 223 12.64 -4.11 25.89
N PRO A 224 13.76 -3.55 26.39
CA PRO A 224 14.79 -2.94 25.54
C PRO A 224 15.62 -3.97 24.77
N VAL A 225 15.55 -5.24 25.17
CA VAL A 225 16.26 -6.34 24.52
C VAL A 225 15.26 -7.41 24.12
N THR A 226 15.12 -7.62 22.80
CA THR A 226 14.28 -8.65 22.21
C THR A 226 15.14 -9.71 21.52
N GLN A 227 14.70 -10.97 21.61
CA GLN A 227 15.44 -12.12 21.09
C GLN A 227 15.32 -12.21 19.57
N TRP A 228 16.43 -12.56 18.91
CA TRP A 228 16.44 -12.89 17.49
C TRP A 228 15.96 -14.31 17.24
N HIS A 229 15.11 -14.47 16.22
CA HIS A 229 14.61 -15.73 15.71
C HIS A 229 15.10 -15.91 14.28
N GLU A 230 15.62 -17.09 13.94
CA GLU A 230 16.00 -17.41 12.56
C GLU A 230 14.75 -17.55 11.69
N VAL A 231 14.78 -16.90 10.53
CA VAL A 231 13.70 -16.93 9.52
C VAL A 231 14.20 -17.23 8.12
N GLY A 232 15.52 -17.21 7.91
CA GLY A 232 16.14 -17.65 6.67
C GLY A 232 16.16 -19.18 6.58
N GLY A 233 15.67 -19.70 5.46
CA GLY A 233 15.93 -21.06 4.99
C GLY A 233 16.92 -21.04 3.83
#